data_AF-A0AAU2MGZ4-F1
#
_entry.id   AF-A0AAU2MGZ4-F1
#
_cell.length_a   1.000
_cell.length_b   1.000
_cell.length_c   1.000
_cell.angle_alpha   90.00
_cell.angle_beta   90.00
_cell.angle_gamma   90.00
#
_symmetry.space_group_name_H-M   'P 1'
#
loop_
_entity.id
_entity.type
_entity.pdbx_description
1 polymer ?
#
loop_
_entity_poly.entity_id
_entity_poly.type
_entity_poly.pdbx_seq_one_letter_code
_entity_poly.pdbx_strand_id
1 'polypeptide(L)'
;MADEIKYEYKTVQTVRGTDGLVISKMERDGWELVAQAQGMLRSTLNFRRPKKPQPWLLIGSAAAVLVILAIVIGAASALSDGDGKKDEPDKSMAAASEKPTAAAATPTAAESAAPEVITPENNPDFAALLLTEQTCGEANLDFATRYEGQTVAFNGSIRHMAPHGDYKTRYDFLLGQGDEGPNTTVGPSFKYEDVNTGNLNLTGKNIPATVGVGDKFRFIAEVREFNAAQCLFFLDPVSTEVR
;
A
#
# COMPACT_ATOMS: atom_id res chain seq x y z
N MET A 1 -9.57 -11.65 42.40
CA MET A 1 -10.13 -11.61 41.03
C MET A 1 -8.99 -11.16 40.14
N ALA A 2 -8.48 -12.03 39.27
CA ALA A 2 -7.35 -11.68 38.40
C ALA A 2 -7.88 -10.79 37.29
N ASP A 3 -7.39 -9.55 37.22
CA ASP A 3 -7.72 -8.61 36.15
C ASP A 3 -7.15 -9.16 34.84
N GLU A 4 -8.02 -9.44 33.88
CA GLU A 4 -7.63 -10.00 32.59
C GLU A 4 -6.95 -8.89 31.77
N ILE A 5 -5.62 -8.98 31.63
CA ILE A 5 -4.84 -8.00 30.86
C ILE A 5 -5.26 -8.10 29.39
N LYS A 6 -5.99 -7.09 28.90
CA LYS A 6 -6.33 -6.96 27.48
C LYS A 6 -5.14 -6.39 26.72
N TYR A 7 -4.80 -6.98 25.59
CA TYR A 7 -3.71 -6.54 24.73
C TYR A 7 -4.22 -5.87 23.46
N GLU A 8 -3.49 -4.88 22.96
CA GLU A 8 -3.63 -4.32 21.62
C GLU A 8 -2.54 -4.89 20.72
N TYR A 9 -2.86 -5.19 19.45
CA TYR A 9 -1.93 -5.77 18.47
C TYR A 9 -1.71 -4.80 17.30
N LYS A 10 -0.50 -4.81 16.72
CA LYS A 10 -0.14 -3.97 15.57
C LYS A 10 0.84 -4.71 14.67
N THR A 11 0.59 -4.67 13.36
CA THR A 11 1.50 -5.24 12.35
C THR A 11 2.20 -4.11 11.60
N VAL A 12 3.50 -4.26 11.38
CA VAL A 12 4.35 -3.29 10.67
C VAL A 12 5.19 -4.05 9.65
N GLN A 13 5.24 -3.58 8.42
CA GLN A 13 6.16 -4.10 7.41
C GLN A 13 7.37 -3.19 7.27
N THR A 14 8.56 -3.78 7.10
CA THR A 14 9.82 -3.06 6.97
C THR A 14 10.71 -3.71 5.92
N VAL A 15 11.67 -2.96 5.39
CA VAL A 15 12.67 -3.52 4.47
C VAL A 15 13.56 -4.47 5.25
N ARG A 16 13.86 -5.63 4.66
CA ARG A 16 14.69 -6.65 5.32
C ARG A 16 16.05 -6.05 5.70
N GLY A 17 16.37 -6.06 6.98
CA GLY A 17 17.62 -5.52 7.52
C GLY A 17 17.45 -4.21 8.30
N THR A 18 16.30 -3.55 8.22
CA THR A 18 15.95 -2.40 9.08
C THR A 18 15.10 -2.77 10.28
N ASP A 19 14.84 -4.06 10.48
CA ASP A 19 13.96 -4.63 11.51
C ASP A 19 14.34 -4.12 12.92
N GLY A 20 15.63 -4.10 13.26
CA GLY A 20 16.10 -3.66 14.58
C GLY A 20 15.78 -2.19 14.90
N LEU A 21 15.83 -1.31 13.90
CA LEU A 21 15.49 0.12 14.10
C LEU A 21 14.00 0.30 14.38
N VAL A 22 13.16 -0.47 13.68
CA VAL A 22 11.71 -0.44 13.86
C VAL A 22 11.32 -1.07 15.20
N ILE A 23 11.94 -2.18 15.58
CA ILE A 23 11.74 -2.83 16.89
C ILE A 23 12.11 -1.84 18.02
N SER A 24 13.30 -1.25 18.00
CA SER A 24 13.71 -0.29 19.03
C SER A 24 12.87 0.99 19.08
N LYS A 25 12.22 1.36 17.96
CA LYS A 25 11.23 2.44 17.96
C LYS A 25 9.93 2.02 18.62
N MET A 26 9.39 0.87 18.24
CA MET A 26 8.14 0.33 18.78
C MET A 26 8.25 0.02 20.28
N GLU A 27 9.37 -0.52 20.74
CA GLU A 27 9.65 -0.76 22.17
C GLU A 27 9.64 0.54 23.00
N ARG A 28 10.21 1.63 22.47
CA ARG A 28 10.13 2.96 23.11
C ARG A 28 8.70 3.48 23.22
N ASP A 29 7.85 3.14 22.25
CA ASP A 29 6.43 3.51 22.23
C ASP A 29 5.56 2.54 23.07
N GLY A 30 6.20 1.63 23.82
CA GLY A 30 5.55 0.67 24.71
C GLY A 30 4.97 -0.56 24.01
N TRP A 31 5.41 -0.85 22.79
CA TRP A 31 5.04 -2.03 22.02
C TRP A 31 6.09 -3.13 22.15
N GLU A 32 5.66 -4.34 22.48
CA GLU A 32 6.50 -5.54 22.55
C GLU A 32 6.42 -6.33 21.25
N LEU A 33 7.54 -6.78 20.72
CA LEU A 33 7.56 -7.68 19.56
C LEU A 33 7.02 -9.07 19.96
N VAL A 34 6.03 -9.56 19.22
CA VAL A 34 5.39 -10.87 19.41
C VAL A 34 5.89 -11.89 18.40
N ALA A 35 5.96 -11.49 17.13
CA ALA A 35 6.35 -12.37 16.05
C ALA A 35 6.97 -11.59 14.91
N GLN A 36 7.99 -12.17 14.29
CA GLN A 36 8.65 -11.64 13.11
C GLN A 36 8.57 -12.70 12.01
N ALA A 37 8.01 -12.32 10.86
CA ALA A 37 7.99 -13.15 9.66
C ALA A 37 8.92 -12.53 8.62
N GLN A 38 9.93 -13.28 8.20
CA GLN A 38 10.99 -12.78 7.34
C GLN A 38 10.74 -13.20 5.89
N GLY A 39 10.47 -12.23 5.01
CA GLY A 39 10.34 -12.45 3.58
C GLY A 39 11.65 -12.26 2.82
N MET A 40 11.61 -12.39 1.49
CA MET A 40 12.81 -12.23 0.65
C MET A 40 13.32 -10.78 0.61
N LEU A 41 12.43 -9.79 0.60
CA LEU A 41 12.77 -8.36 0.53
C LEU A 41 12.23 -7.52 1.71
N ARG A 42 11.16 -7.99 2.35
CA ARG A 42 10.48 -7.29 3.44
C ARG A 42 10.30 -8.21 4.64
N SER A 43 10.33 -7.64 5.83
CA SER A 43 10.03 -8.31 7.10
C SER A 43 8.71 -7.77 7.65
N THR A 44 7.88 -8.68 8.15
CA THR A 44 6.64 -8.34 8.85
C THR A 44 6.85 -8.51 10.36
N LEU A 45 6.65 -7.44 11.12
CA LEU A 45 6.80 -7.38 12.57
C LEU A 45 5.43 -7.23 13.21
N ASN A 46 5.07 -8.15 14.10
CA ASN A 46 3.84 -8.11 14.88
C ASN A 46 4.17 -7.72 16.31
N PHE A 47 3.51 -6.68 16.80
CA PHE A 47 3.68 -6.13 18.12
C PHE A 47 2.42 -6.27 18.96
N ARG A 48 2.58 -6.29 20.29
CA ARG A 48 1.50 -6.16 21.26
C ARG A 48 1.82 -5.13 22.32
N ARG A 49 0.79 -4.57 22.97
CA ARG A 49 0.97 -3.78 24.20
C ARG A 49 -0.22 -3.98 25.16
N PRO A 50 -0.02 -3.88 26.49
CA PRO A 50 -1.13 -3.91 27.44
C PRO A 50 -2.02 -2.68 27.25
N LYS A 51 -3.32 -2.90 27.08
CA LYS A 51 -4.31 -1.82 27.04
C LYS A 51 -4.42 -1.23 28.45
N LYS A 52 -4.07 0.06 28.60
CA LYS A 52 -4.23 0.75 29.89
C LYS A 52 -5.73 0.73 30.27
N PRO A 53 -6.11 0.26 31.46
CA PRO A 53 -7.49 0.35 31.91
C PRO A 53 -7.83 1.82 32.03
N GLN A 54 -8.77 2.28 31.21
CA GLN A 54 -9.24 3.65 31.21
C GLN A 54 -10.01 3.90 32.52
N PRO A 55 -9.60 4.84 33.39
CA PRO A 55 -10.35 5.11 34.60
C PRO A 55 -11.73 5.65 34.20
N TRP A 56 -12.77 4.95 34.64
CA TRP A 56 -14.16 5.36 34.49
C TRP A 56 -14.41 6.64 35.29
N LEU A 57 -14.20 7.78 34.65
CA LEU A 57 -14.62 9.12 35.03
C LEU A 57 -15.14 9.74 33.72
N LEU A 58 -16.39 10.15 33.50
CA LEU A 58 -17.60 10.38 34.28
C LEU A 58 -18.78 10.18 33.32
N ILE A 59 -19.94 9.73 33.83
CA ILE A 59 -21.21 9.77 33.09
C ILE A 59 -21.65 11.23 32.97
N GLY A 60 -22.02 11.68 31.76
CA GLY A 60 -22.58 13.02 31.55
C GLY A 60 -23.02 13.30 30.10
N SER A 61 -24.27 12.96 29.81
CA SER A 61 -25.17 13.48 28.76
C SER A 61 -24.84 13.32 27.26
N ALA A 62 -25.67 12.48 26.63
CA ALA A 62 -26.46 12.75 25.42
C ALA A 62 -25.79 12.66 24.03
N ALA A 63 -26.13 11.55 23.34
CA ALA A 63 -26.58 11.41 21.93
C ALA A 63 -25.75 12.06 20.81
N ALA A 64 -25.44 11.45 19.66
CA ALA A 64 -25.68 10.18 18.98
C ALA A 64 -24.71 10.23 17.76
N VAL A 65 -24.12 9.17 17.19
CA VAL A 65 -24.71 8.08 16.40
C VAL A 65 -23.58 7.06 16.12
N LEU A 66 -23.93 5.78 16.25
CA LEU A 66 -23.17 4.59 15.85
C LEU A 66 -23.05 4.46 14.32
N VAL A 67 -21.90 4.03 13.81
CA VAL A 67 -21.87 2.92 12.83
C VAL A 67 -20.67 2.01 13.15
N ILE A 68 -21.01 0.82 13.64
CA ILE A 68 -20.14 -0.36 13.72
C ILE A 68 -20.25 -1.07 12.37
N LEU A 69 -19.13 -1.37 11.72
CA LEU A 69 -19.07 -2.41 10.71
C LEU A 69 -18.00 -3.42 11.13
N ALA A 70 -18.48 -4.47 11.80
CA ALA A 70 -17.80 -5.74 11.89
C ALA A 70 -17.92 -6.42 10.53
N ILE A 71 -16.80 -6.78 9.91
CA ILE A 71 -16.77 -7.80 8.85
C ILE A 71 -16.04 -9.01 9.42
N VAL A 72 -16.86 -10.04 9.66
CA VAL A 72 -16.47 -11.42 9.88
C VAL A 72 -16.23 -12.05 8.51
N ILE A 73 -15.03 -12.56 8.27
CA ILE A 73 -14.75 -13.67 7.34
C ILE A 73 -13.76 -14.55 8.12
N GLY A 74 -14.03 -15.79 8.51
CA GLY A 74 -14.76 -16.82 7.79
C GLY A 74 -13.77 -17.85 7.25
N ALA A 75 -13.01 -18.52 8.12
CA ALA A 75 -12.22 -19.70 7.75
C ALA A 75 -12.91 -20.93 8.34
N ALA A 76 -13.72 -21.58 7.51
CA ALA A 76 -14.22 -22.93 7.76
C ALA A 76 -13.12 -23.92 7.36
N SER A 77 -12.61 -24.66 8.33
CA SER A 77 -12.13 -26.02 8.11
C SER A 77 -12.21 -26.79 9.42
N ALA A 78 -12.98 -27.86 9.37
CA ALA A 78 -13.41 -28.67 10.49
C ALA A 78 -12.26 -29.36 11.22
N LEU A 79 -12.47 -29.51 12.53
CA LEU A 79 -11.78 -30.40 13.44
C LEU A 79 -12.01 -31.86 13.01
N SER A 80 -10.95 -32.65 13.02
CA SER A 80 -11.00 -34.01 13.59
C SER A 80 -9.58 -34.45 13.94
N ASP A 81 -9.29 -34.32 15.24
CA ASP A 81 -8.23 -35.03 15.95
C ASP A 81 -8.66 -36.51 16.06
N GLY A 82 -7.74 -37.43 15.81
CA GLY A 82 -8.03 -38.87 15.71
C GLY A 82 -6.75 -39.69 15.70
N ASP A 83 -6.22 -39.90 16.90
CA ASP A 83 -5.13 -40.83 17.24
C ASP A 83 -5.41 -42.27 16.75
N GLY A 84 -4.39 -42.95 16.19
CA GLY A 84 -4.47 -44.41 16.01
C GLY A 84 -3.67 -45.07 14.88
N LYS A 85 -2.41 -45.39 15.18
CA LYS A 85 -1.72 -46.68 14.92
C LYS A 85 -1.34 -47.13 13.48
N LYS A 86 -0.06 -47.53 13.41
CA LYS A 86 0.67 -48.25 12.35
C LYS A 86 -0.06 -49.50 11.84
N ASP A 87 0.07 -49.81 10.55
CA ASP A 87 0.77 -50.98 10.01
C ASP A 87 0.76 -50.95 8.45
N GLU A 88 1.94 -51.11 7.85
CA GLU A 88 2.19 -51.61 6.47
C GLU A 88 2.37 -53.15 6.57
N PRO A 89 2.42 -53.98 5.49
CA PRO A 89 2.48 -53.69 4.05
C PRO A 89 1.66 -54.64 3.13
N ASP A 90 1.83 -54.44 1.82
CA ASP A 90 2.00 -55.46 0.76
C ASP A 90 0.91 -55.65 -0.34
N LYS A 91 1.40 -55.46 -1.59
CA LYS A 91 1.18 -56.19 -2.86
C LYS A 91 -0.14 -56.23 -3.68
N SER A 92 0.08 -55.94 -4.98
CA SER A 92 -0.47 -56.57 -6.22
C SER A 92 -1.98 -56.46 -6.48
N MET A 93 -2.54 -56.31 -7.69
CA MET A 93 -2.15 -56.50 -9.10
C MET A 93 -3.15 -55.68 -9.97
N ALA A 94 -2.72 -54.90 -10.97
CA ALA A 94 -2.76 -55.20 -12.42
C ALA A 94 -4.15 -55.36 -13.10
N ALA A 95 -4.47 -54.44 -14.03
CA ALA A 95 -5.03 -54.63 -15.39
C ALA A 95 -5.65 -53.29 -15.86
N ALA A 96 -5.01 -52.48 -16.72
CA ALA A 96 -4.77 -52.59 -18.17
C ALA A 96 -5.85 -51.90 -19.04
N SER A 97 -5.38 -50.93 -19.86
CA SER A 97 -5.90 -50.40 -21.14
C SER A 97 -7.29 -49.73 -21.16
N GLU A 98 -7.56 -48.62 -21.85
CA GLU A 98 -7.02 -48.15 -23.13
C GLU A 98 -6.87 -46.63 -23.22
N LYS A 99 -5.91 -46.22 -24.06
CA LYS A 99 -5.69 -44.88 -24.62
C LYS A 99 -6.49 -44.74 -25.93
N PRO A 100 -7.05 -43.57 -26.25
CA PRO A 100 -6.56 -42.90 -27.47
C PRO A 100 -6.14 -41.44 -27.25
N THR A 101 -5.03 -41.10 -27.90
CA THR A 101 -4.49 -39.75 -28.13
C THR A 101 -5.52 -38.82 -28.79
N ALA A 102 -5.67 -37.60 -28.28
CA ALA A 102 -5.95 -36.42 -29.10
C ALA A 102 -5.57 -35.12 -28.38
N ALA A 103 -4.75 -34.31 -29.07
CA ALA A 103 -4.46 -32.90 -28.88
C ALA A 103 -3.81 -32.45 -27.56
N ALA A 104 -2.48 -32.38 -27.59
CA ALA A 104 -1.74 -31.38 -26.81
C ALA A 104 -2.21 -29.98 -27.26
N ALA A 105 -3.03 -29.33 -26.43
CA ALA A 105 -3.18 -27.89 -26.50
C ALA A 105 -1.86 -27.29 -26.01
N THR A 106 -1.06 -26.78 -26.94
CA THR A 106 0.02 -25.86 -26.66
C THR A 106 -0.54 -24.79 -25.72
N PRO A 107 0.03 -24.55 -24.52
CA PRO A 107 -0.32 -23.35 -23.80
C PRO A 107 0.18 -22.21 -24.68
N THR A 108 -0.75 -21.49 -25.30
CA THR A 108 -0.48 -20.13 -25.79
C THR A 108 0.13 -19.41 -24.60
N ALA A 109 1.45 -19.19 -24.67
CA ALA A 109 2.12 -18.28 -23.78
C ALA A 109 1.33 -16.98 -23.86
N ALA A 110 0.68 -16.61 -22.77
CA ALA A 110 0.16 -15.27 -22.60
C ALA A 110 1.37 -14.35 -22.81
N GLU A 111 1.38 -13.70 -23.98
CA GLU A 111 2.30 -12.63 -24.29
C GLU A 111 2.14 -11.62 -23.16
N SER A 112 3.14 -11.56 -22.29
CA SER A 112 3.20 -10.61 -21.19
C SER A 112 3.28 -9.23 -21.84
N ALA A 113 2.13 -8.63 -22.12
CA ALA A 113 2.05 -7.24 -22.50
C ALA A 113 2.81 -6.44 -21.45
N ALA A 114 3.73 -5.58 -21.90
CA ALA A 114 4.34 -4.62 -21.00
C ALA A 114 3.21 -3.86 -20.28
N PRO A 115 3.31 -3.60 -18.97
CA PRO A 115 2.26 -2.90 -18.25
C PRO A 115 2.00 -1.56 -18.95
N GLU A 116 0.77 -1.37 -19.42
CA GLU A 116 0.35 -0.14 -20.10
C GLU A 116 0.36 1.01 -19.09
N VAL A 117 0.90 2.16 -19.50
CA VAL A 117 0.87 3.37 -18.66
C VAL A 117 -0.55 3.95 -18.69
N ILE A 118 -1.14 4.08 -17.51
CA ILE A 118 -2.45 4.69 -17.31
C ILE A 118 -2.34 6.19 -17.46
N THR A 119 -3.16 6.79 -18.33
CA THR A 119 -3.26 8.23 -18.51
C THR A 119 -4.73 8.66 -18.46
N PRO A 120 -5.02 9.96 -18.26
CA PRO A 120 -6.40 10.45 -18.28
C PRO A 120 -7.10 10.24 -19.63
N GLU A 121 -6.35 10.07 -20.71
CA GLU A 121 -6.88 9.86 -22.06
C GLU A 121 -7.30 8.40 -22.29
N ASN A 122 -6.63 7.42 -21.68
CA ASN A 122 -6.94 5.99 -21.85
C ASN A 122 -7.70 5.36 -20.66
N ASN A 123 -7.81 6.05 -19.53
CA ASN A 123 -8.48 5.53 -18.34
C ASN A 123 -9.48 6.55 -17.74
N PRO A 124 -10.80 6.27 -17.83
CA PRO A 124 -11.82 7.19 -17.33
C PRO A 124 -11.86 7.28 -15.80
N ASP A 125 -11.46 6.22 -15.07
CA ASP A 125 -11.37 6.29 -13.60
C ASP A 125 -10.29 7.29 -13.20
N PHE A 126 -9.13 7.26 -13.87
CA PHE A 126 -8.04 8.18 -13.59
C PHE A 126 -8.40 9.62 -13.99
N ALA A 127 -9.03 9.80 -15.15
CA ALA A 127 -9.52 11.11 -15.59
C ALA A 127 -10.50 11.73 -14.59
N ALA A 128 -11.45 10.94 -14.09
CA ALA A 128 -12.40 11.39 -13.07
C ALA A 128 -11.71 11.68 -11.73
N LEU A 129 -10.73 10.84 -11.34
CA LEU A 129 -9.97 11.03 -10.12
C LEU A 129 -9.22 12.37 -10.13
N LEU A 130 -8.54 12.72 -11.23
CA LEU A 130 -7.79 13.98 -11.32
C LEU A 130 -8.68 15.23 -11.21
N LEU A 131 -9.95 15.14 -11.56
CA LEU A 131 -10.88 16.28 -11.59
C LEU A 131 -11.86 16.30 -10.41
N THR A 132 -11.74 15.36 -9.47
CA THR A 132 -12.67 15.28 -8.33
C THR A 132 -12.49 16.46 -7.37
N GLU A 133 -13.61 17.01 -6.89
CA GLU A 133 -13.60 17.96 -5.77
C GLU A 133 -13.52 17.23 -4.42
N GLN A 134 -13.81 15.92 -4.39
CA GLN A 134 -13.73 15.07 -3.20
C GLN A 134 -12.30 14.54 -3.04
N THR A 135 -11.37 15.44 -2.72
CA THR A 135 -9.92 15.16 -2.66
C THR A 135 -9.52 14.09 -1.64
N CYS A 136 -10.41 13.77 -0.68
CA CYS A 136 -10.25 12.71 0.32
C CYS A 136 -11.35 11.62 0.22
N GLY A 137 -12.11 11.57 -0.87
CA GLY A 137 -13.21 10.64 -1.04
C GLY A 137 -12.76 9.21 -1.34
N GLU A 138 -13.69 8.26 -1.17
CA GLU A 138 -13.48 6.80 -1.40
C GLU A 138 -12.93 6.47 -2.79
N ALA A 139 -13.21 7.30 -3.81
CA ALA A 139 -12.66 7.14 -5.16
C ALA A 139 -11.12 7.05 -5.18
N ASN A 140 -10.44 7.72 -4.24
CA ASN A 140 -8.99 7.61 -4.08
C ASN A 140 -8.56 6.22 -3.61
N LEU A 141 -9.27 5.67 -2.63
CA LEU A 141 -9.00 4.34 -2.09
C LEU A 141 -9.28 3.26 -3.14
N ASP A 142 -10.41 3.37 -3.83
CA ASP A 142 -10.80 2.47 -4.91
C ASP A 142 -9.77 2.48 -6.03
N PHE A 143 -9.32 3.67 -6.45
CA PHE A 143 -8.32 3.80 -7.50
C PHE A 143 -6.96 3.24 -7.06
N ALA A 144 -6.47 3.59 -5.87
CA ALA A 144 -5.22 3.07 -5.33
C ALA A 144 -5.23 1.53 -5.25
N THR A 145 -6.33 0.94 -4.73
CA THR A 145 -6.47 -0.51 -4.61
C THR A 145 -6.55 -1.21 -5.97
N ARG A 146 -7.27 -0.63 -6.93
CA ARG A 146 -7.46 -1.22 -8.26
C ARG A 146 -6.18 -1.20 -9.09
N TYR A 147 -5.40 -0.13 -8.97
CA TYR A 147 -4.26 0.13 -9.86
C TYR A 147 -2.91 0.07 -9.13
N GLU A 148 -2.84 -0.44 -7.90
CA GLU A 148 -1.59 -0.60 -7.14
C GLU A 148 -0.52 -1.31 -7.98
N GLY A 149 0.69 -0.75 -7.99
CA GLY A 149 1.82 -1.27 -8.76
C GLY A 149 1.78 -0.95 -10.25
N GLN A 150 0.68 -0.36 -10.77
CA GLN A 150 0.62 0.11 -12.16
C GLN A 150 1.19 1.52 -12.29
N THR A 151 1.69 1.84 -13.48
CA THR A 151 2.26 3.16 -13.76
C THR A 151 1.17 4.09 -14.27
N VAL A 152 1.05 5.27 -13.67
CA VAL A 152 0.24 6.38 -14.15
C VAL A 152 1.13 7.48 -14.74
N ALA A 153 0.60 8.23 -15.71
CA ALA A 153 1.22 9.45 -16.20
C ALA A 153 0.21 10.59 -16.28
N PHE A 154 0.58 11.75 -15.73
CA PHE A 154 -0.27 12.93 -15.77
C PHE A 154 0.55 14.21 -15.82
N ASN A 155 -0.05 15.25 -16.38
CA ASN A 155 0.50 16.59 -16.40
C ASN A 155 0.15 17.29 -15.09
N GLY A 156 1.15 17.81 -14.39
CA GLY A 156 0.98 18.40 -13.09
C GLY A 156 2.03 19.45 -12.73
N SER A 157 1.94 19.90 -11.48
CA SER A 157 2.90 20.81 -10.87
C SER A 157 3.12 20.46 -9.40
N ILE A 158 4.29 20.85 -8.87
CA ILE A 158 4.62 20.67 -7.46
C ILE A 158 3.85 21.70 -6.63
N ARG A 159 2.93 21.21 -5.78
CA ARG A 159 2.13 22.05 -4.88
C ARG A 159 2.88 22.40 -3.60
N HIS A 160 3.66 21.45 -3.10
CA HIS A 160 4.46 21.64 -1.89
C HIS A 160 5.70 20.75 -1.94
N MET A 161 6.76 21.21 -1.29
CA MET A 161 8.01 20.48 -1.15
C MET A 161 8.61 20.83 0.20
N ALA A 162 8.83 19.83 1.05
CA ALA A 162 9.42 19.99 2.38
C ALA A 162 10.53 18.96 2.59
N PRO A 163 11.59 19.27 3.35
CA PRO A 163 12.54 18.25 3.78
C PRO A 163 11.83 17.09 4.49
N HIS A 164 12.22 15.86 4.18
CA HIS A 164 11.75 14.69 4.91
C HIS A 164 12.49 14.63 6.25
N GLY A 165 11.82 14.87 7.36
CA GLY A 165 12.45 14.91 8.69
C GLY A 165 13.61 15.92 8.77
N ASP A 166 14.80 15.45 9.12
CA ASP A 166 16.03 16.25 9.22
C ASP A 166 16.98 16.06 8.02
N TYR A 167 16.57 15.30 6.99
CA TYR A 167 17.36 15.11 5.79
C TYR A 167 17.49 16.41 5.00
N LYS A 168 18.71 16.70 4.51
CA LYS A 168 18.99 17.91 3.71
C LYS A 168 18.69 17.75 2.22
N THR A 169 18.55 16.51 1.76
CA THR A 169 18.50 16.15 0.34
C THR A 169 17.33 15.22 0.01
N ARG A 170 16.49 14.91 0.99
CA ARG A 170 15.29 14.07 0.84
C ARG A 170 14.08 14.91 1.14
N TYR A 171 13.03 14.75 0.37
CA TYR A 171 11.87 15.62 0.41
C TYR A 171 10.58 14.83 0.33
N ASP A 172 9.55 15.40 0.94
CA ASP A 172 8.17 15.07 0.70
C ASP A 172 7.63 16.07 -0.34
N PHE A 173 7.17 15.57 -1.47
CA PHE A 173 6.55 16.38 -2.54
C PHE A 173 5.05 16.15 -2.53
N LEU A 174 4.28 17.24 -2.54
CA LEU A 174 2.86 17.18 -2.91
C LEU A 174 2.72 17.62 -4.36
N LEU A 175 2.05 16.79 -5.15
CA LEU A 175 1.82 17.01 -6.57
C LEU A 175 0.33 17.22 -6.80
N GLY A 176 0.00 18.06 -7.78
CA GLY A 176 -1.36 18.30 -8.23
C GLY A 176 -1.43 18.16 -9.73
N GLN A 177 -2.62 17.85 -10.24
CA GLN A 177 -2.85 17.90 -11.68
C GLN A 177 -2.84 19.34 -12.19
N GLY A 178 -2.47 19.53 -13.45
CA GLY A 178 -2.40 20.84 -14.06
C GLY A 178 -1.29 21.73 -13.49
N ASP A 179 -1.39 23.02 -13.80
CA ASP A 179 -0.26 23.94 -13.75
C ASP A 179 -0.36 25.00 -12.64
N GLU A 180 -1.34 24.86 -11.75
CA GLU A 180 -1.67 25.87 -10.74
C GLU A 180 -0.80 25.78 -9.47
N GLY A 181 0.08 24.78 -9.37
CA GLY A 181 0.99 24.59 -8.24
C GLY A 181 0.23 24.61 -6.92
N PRO A 182 0.65 25.43 -5.93
CA PRO A 182 -0.04 25.55 -4.64
C PRO A 182 -1.55 25.84 -4.73
N ASN A 183 -2.00 26.48 -5.80
CA ASN A 183 -3.40 26.89 -5.99
C ASN A 183 -4.30 25.76 -6.53
N THR A 184 -3.75 24.61 -6.92
CA THR A 184 -4.54 23.47 -7.41
C THR A 184 -5.55 23.04 -6.33
N THR A 185 -6.84 23.06 -6.63
CA THR A 185 -7.91 22.75 -5.66
C THR A 185 -8.63 21.42 -5.89
N VAL A 186 -8.44 20.81 -7.06
CA VAL A 186 -9.09 19.55 -7.47
C VAL A 186 -8.10 18.40 -7.53
N GLY A 187 -8.63 17.19 -7.46
CA GLY A 187 -7.87 15.95 -7.53
C GLY A 187 -7.24 15.54 -6.20
N PRO A 188 -6.62 14.35 -6.16
CA PRO A 188 -5.94 13.87 -4.97
C PRO A 188 -4.73 14.74 -4.63
N SER A 189 -4.36 14.80 -3.36
CA SER A 189 -3.01 15.25 -3.00
C SER A 189 -2.05 14.09 -3.18
N PHE A 190 -1.48 13.98 -4.39
CA PHE A 190 -0.45 12.98 -4.67
C PHE A 190 0.81 13.28 -3.88
N LYS A 191 1.43 12.25 -3.30
CA LYS A 191 2.65 12.38 -2.50
C LYS A 191 3.76 11.48 -3.02
N TYR A 192 4.91 12.08 -3.27
CA TYR A 192 6.19 11.37 -3.21
C TYR A 192 6.76 11.58 -1.82
N GLU A 193 6.95 10.49 -1.07
CA GLU A 193 7.46 10.54 0.30
C GLU A 193 8.93 10.13 0.32
N ASP A 194 9.74 10.89 1.06
CA ASP A 194 11.16 10.62 1.21
C ASP A 194 11.82 10.38 -0.16
N VAL A 195 11.91 11.41 -1.00
CA VAL A 195 12.49 11.32 -2.33
C VAL A 195 13.63 12.32 -2.48
N ASN A 196 14.78 11.86 -2.99
CA ASN A 196 15.85 12.77 -3.40
C ASN A 196 15.51 13.35 -4.78
N THR A 197 15.88 14.60 -5.06
CA THR A 197 15.62 15.21 -6.38
C THR A 197 16.27 14.45 -7.53
N GLY A 198 17.40 13.76 -7.30
CA GLY A 198 18.03 12.86 -8.27
C GLY A 198 17.23 11.58 -8.54
N ASN A 199 16.32 11.17 -7.65
CA ASN A 199 15.41 10.04 -7.86
C ASN A 199 14.16 10.41 -8.66
N LEU A 200 13.94 11.70 -8.98
CA LEU A 200 12.85 12.12 -9.86
C LEU A 200 13.10 11.75 -11.33
N ASN A 201 14.33 11.35 -11.67
CA ASN A 201 14.77 11.00 -13.02
C ASN A 201 14.30 12.05 -14.04
N LEU A 202 14.74 13.30 -13.83
CA LEU A 202 14.35 14.43 -14.67
C LEU A 202 14.75 14.20 -16.13
N THR A 203 13.83 14.41 -17.04
CA THR A 203 14.02 14.27 -18.50
C THR A 203 13.46 15.47 -19.25
N GLY A 204 13.68 15.52 -20.56
CA GLY A 204 13.19 16.60 -21.42
C GLY A 204 14.24 17.68 -21.70
N LYS A 205 13.80 18.78 -22.30
CA LYS A 205 14.66 19.93 -22.61
C LYS A 205 14.66 20.90 -21.44
N ASN A 206 15.74 21.66 -21.26
CA ASN A 206 15.87 22.69 -20.23
C ASN A 206 15.63 22.18 -18.80
N ILE A 207 16.22 21.03 -18.46
CA ILE A 207 16.15 20.46 -17.10
C ILE A 207 16.63 21.50 -16.08
N PRO A 208 15.79 21.85 -15.07
CA PRO A 208 16.16 22.88 -14.12
C PRO A 208 17.30 22.39 -13.23
N ALA A 209 18.16 23.32 -12.80
CA ALA A 209 19.25 23.02 -11.87
C ALA A 209 18.74 22.62 -10.48
N THR A 210 17.54 23.07 -10.12
CA THR A 210 16.87 22.79 -8.85
C THR A 210 15.39 22.56 -9.08
N VAL A 211 14.80 21.64 -8.33
CA VAL A 211 13.35 21.40 -8.32
C VAL A 211 12.72 22.16 -7.15
N GLY A 212 11.56 22.76 -7.38
CA GLY A 212 10.84 23.55 -6.39
C GLY A 212 9.33 23.60 -6.60
N VAL A 213 8.66 24.24 -5.65
CA VAL A 213 7.21 24.50 -5.69
C VAL A 213 6.86 25.32 -6.93
N GLY A 214 5.82 24.89 -7.65
CA GLY A 214 5.33 25.52 -8.88
C GLY A 214 5.95 24.96 -10.16
N ASP A 215 7.04 24.19 -10.08
CA ASP A 215 7.61 23.53 -11.25
C ASP A 215 6.60 22.59 -11.90
N LYS A 216 6.58 22.59 -13.23
CA LYS A 216 5.59 21.91 -14.06
C LYS A 216 6.22 20.74 -14.76
N PHE A 217 5.61 19.58 -14.62
CA PHE A 217 6.13 18.34 -15.16
C PHE A 217 5.02 17.46 -15.71
N ARG A 218 5.41 16.54 -16.57
CA ARG A 218 4.67 15.30 -16.76
C ARG A 218 5.26 14.28 -15.80
N PHE A 219 4.47 13.93 -14.79
CA PHE A 219 4.86 12.93 -13.81
C PHE A 219 4.51 11.54 -14.34
N ILE A 220 5.45 10.62 -14.24
CA ILE A 220 5.26 9.19 -14.50
C ILE A 220 5.62 8.47 -13.21
N ALA A 221 4.66 7.73 -12.64
CA ALA A 221 4.77 7.21 -11.29
C ALA A 221 4.03 5.89 -11.11
N GLU A 222 4.51 5.04 -10.21
CA GLU A 222 3.81 3.84 -9.79
C GLU A 222 2.77 4.19 -8.71
N VAL A 223 1.56 3.66 -8.85
CA VAL A 223 0.48 3.78 -7.86
C VAL A 223 0.83 2.95 -6.63
N ARG A 224 0.77 3.58 -5.45
CA ARG A 224 0.93 2.90 -4.16
C ARG A 224 -0.42 2.84 -3.46
N GLU A 225 -0.49 3.36 -2.24
CA GLU A 225 -1.67 3.35 -1.41
C GLU A 225 -2.30 4.74 -1.27
N PHE A 226 -3.55 4.78 -0.84
CA PHE A 226 -4.19 6.00 -0.37
C PHE A 226 -4.40 5.93 1.14
N ASN A 227 -3.94 6.96 1.86
CA ASN A 227 -4.17 7.09 3.29
C ASN A 227 -5.33 8.07 3.54
N ALA A 228 -6.51 7.52 3.83
CA ALA A 228 -7.72 8.30 4.10
C ALA A 228 -7.62 9.19 5.36
N ALA A 229 -6.82 8.82 6.35
CA ALA A 229 -6.65 9.63 7.56
C ALA A 229 -5.82 10.90 7.30
N GLN A 230 -4.91 10.85 6.32
CA GLN A 230 -4.07 11.97 5.93
C GLN A 230 -4.54 12.68 4.66
N CYS A 231 -5.49 12.09 3.93
CA CYS A 231 -5.93 12.52 2.60
C CYS A 231 -4.75 12.61 1.61
N LEU A 232 -3.86 11.62 1.65
CA LEU A 232 -2.65 11.55 0.82
C LEU A 232 -2.68 10.32 -0.08
N PHE A 233 -2.45 10.53 -1.37
CA PHE A 233 -2.34 9.47 -2.36
C PHE A 233 -0.87 9.23 -2.66
N PHE A 234 -0.29 8.13 -2.19
CA PHE A 234 1.13 7.85 -2.35
C PHE A 234 1.42 7.30 -3.74
N LEU A 235 2.50 7.80 -4.33
CA LEU A 235 3.05 7.36 -5.59
C LEU A 235 4.57 7.16 -5.44
N ASP A 236 5.15 6.26 -6.23
CA ASP A 236 6.61 6.15 -6.36
C ASP A 236 7.06 6.77 -7.70
N PRO A 237 8.03 7.69 -7.72
CA PRO A 237 8.49 8.31 -8.96
C PRO A 237 9.17 7.29 -9.88
N VAL A 238 8.76 7.26 -11.15
CA VAL A 238 9.44 6.52 -12.22
C VAL A 238 10.27 7.49 -13.07
N SER A 239 9.66 8.56 -13.58
CA SER A 239 10.35 9.64 -14.28
C SER A 239 9.53 10.92 -14.29
N THR A 240 10.22 12.05 -14.41
CA THR A 240 9.58 13.38 -14.38
C THR A 240 10.07 14.18 -15.59
N GLU A 241 9.20 14.44 -16.55
CA GLU A 241 9.55 15.14 -17.79
C GLU A 241 9.21 16.64 -17.67
N VAL A 242 10.16 17.50 -18.01
CA VAL A 242 9.99 18.97 -18.03
C VAL A 242 8.98 19.38 -19.11
N ARG A 243 8.08 20.31 -18.77
CA ARG A 243 7.07 20.87 -19.67
C ARG A 243 7.31 22.34 -20.00
#